data_AF-A0A392VI93-F1
#
_entry.id   AF-A0A392VI93-F1
#
_cell.length_a   1.000
_cell.length_b   1.000
_cell.length_c   1.000
_cell.angle_alpha   90.00
_cell.angle_beta   90.00
_cell.angle_gamma   90.00
#
_symmetry.space_group_name_H-M   'P 1'
#
loop_
_entity.id
_entity.type
_entity.pdbx_description
1 polymer ?
#
loop_
_entity_poly.entity_id
_entity_poly.type
_entity_poly.pdbx_seq_one_letter_code
_entity_poly.pdbx_strand_id
1 'polypeptide(L)' 'MDKDGGSINGPAVLDGSNYDYWKARMVAFLESMDNRAWKADIKGWTHPIVTADDGTTSLKA' A
#
# COMPACT_ATOMS: atom_id res chain seq x y z
N MET A 1 -11.54 -21.24 -16.36
CA MET A 1 -11.65 -19.78 -16.07
C MET A 1 -11.06 -19.61 -14.69
N ASP A 2 -9.74 -19.66 -14.65
CA ASP A 2 -8.94 -19.75 -13.45
C ASP A 2 -8.61 -18.33 -13.02
N LYS A 3 -9.65 -17.61 -12.55
CA LYS A 3 -9.47 -16.28 -12.00
C LYS A 3 -8.95 -16.46 -10.58
N ASP A 4 -7.64 -16.27 -10.42
CA ASP A 4 -6.94 -16.21 -9.14
C ASP A 4 -6.67 -17.55 -8.45
N GLY A 5 -6.08 -18.48 -9.21
CA GLY A 5 -5.32 -19.58 -8.66
C GLY A 5 -4.13 -19.08 -7.84
N GLY A 6 -4.26 -19.08 -6.51
CA GLY A 6 -3.19 -19.46 -5.58
C GLY A 6 -1.99 -18.53 -5.37
N SER A 7 -1.97 -17.30 -5.88
CA SER A 7 -0.85 -16.38 -5.60
C SER A 7 -1.22 -15.35 -4.55
N ILE A 8 -0.54 -15.41 -3.40
CA ILE A 8 -0.53 -14.35 -2.36
C ILE A 8 0.17 -13.06 -2.82
N ASN A 9 0.86 -13.10 -3.97
CA ASN A 9 1.65 -11.99 -4.49
C ASN A 9 0.86 -11.06 -5.43
N GLY A 10 -0.44 -11.31 -5.65
CA GLY A 10 -1.27 -10.50 -6.54
C GLY A 10 -2.51 -9.98 -5.81
N PRO A 11 -2.90 -8.70 -6.01
CA PRO A 11 -4.15 -8.19 -5.46
C PRO A 11 -5.33 -8.93 -6.08
N ALA A 12 -6.28 -9.37 -5.25
CA ALA A 12 -7.53 -9.95 -5.75
C ALA A 12 -8.29 -8.91 -6.58
N VAL A 13 -9.00 -9.37 -7.61
CA VAL A 13 -9.90 -8.50 -8.38
C VAL A 13 -11.16 -8.23 -7.57
N LEU A 14 -11.52 -6.95 -7.39
CA LEU A 14 -12.79 -6.56 -6.77
C LEU A 14 -13.92 -6.67 -7.79
N ASP A 15 -14.91 -7.53 -7.52
CA ASP A 15 -16.09 -7.72 -8.40
C ASP A 15 -17.41 -7.25 -7.76
N GLY A 16 -17.33 -6.68 -6.55
CA GLY A 16 -18.47 -6.16 -5.80
C GLY A 16 -19.14 -7.19 -4.89
N SER A 17 -19.05 -8.48 -5.19
CA SER A 17 -19.59 -9.56 -4.34
C SER A 17 -18.57 -10.09 -3.31
N ASN A 18 -17.29 -9.84 -3.55
CA ASN A 18 -16.18 -10.41 -2.80
C ASN A 18 -15.47 -9.41 -1.86
N TYR A 19 -16.12 -8.30 -1.49
CA TYR A 19 -15.46 -7.18 -0.79
C TYR A 19 -14.74 -7.59 0.50
N ASP A 20 -15.34 -8.42 1.36
CA ASP A 20 -14.72 -8.83 2.63
C ASP A 20 -13.45 -9.67 2.39
N TYR A 21 -13.51 -10.60 1.43
CA TYR A 21 -12.38 -11.41 1.01
C TYR A 21 -11.28 -10.56 0.36
N TRP A 22 -11.68 -9.66 -0.54
CA TRP A 22 -10.80 -8.72 -1.22
C TRP A 22 -10.07 -7.82 -0.21
N LYS A 23 -10.80 -7.25 0.76
CA LYS A 23 -10.25 -6.38 1.80
C LYS A 23 -9.19 -7.12 2.62
N ALA A 24 -9.49 -8.32 3.11
CA ALA A 24 -8.54 -9.09 3.91
C ALA A 24 -7.24 -9.38 3.14
N ARG A 25 -7.34 -9.71 1.85
CA ARG A 25 -6.18 -10.00 0.99
C ARG A 25 -5.36 -8.75 0.68
N MET A 26 -6.01 -7.62 0.42
CA MET A 26 -5.33 -6.34 0.19
C MET A 26 -4.57 -5.85 1.41
N VAL A 27 -5.14 -6.02 2.62
CA VAL A 27 -4.44 -5.70 3.87
C VAL A 27 -3.18 -6.54 4.01
N ALA A 28 -3.27 -7.87 3.86
CA ALA A 28 -2.11 -8.75 3.95
C ALA A 28 -1.05 -8.47 2.87
N PHE A 29 -1.48 -8.15 1.64
CA PHE A 29 -0.60 -7.76 0.55
C PHE A 29 0.19 -6.48 0.88
N LEU A 30 -0.50 -5.42 1.33
CA LEU A 30 0.15 -4.16 1.72
C LEU A 30 1.08 -4.33 2.93
N GLU A 31 0.70 -5.14 3.92
CA GLU A 31 1.55 -5.48 5.06
C GLU A 31 2.83 -6.23 4.63
N SER A 32 2.74 -7.10 3.62
CA SER A 32 3.88 -7.86 3.10
C SER A 32 4.86 -7.04 2.26
N MET A 33 4.42 -5.93 1.66
CA MET A 33 5.27 -5.10 0.78
C MET A 33 6.25 -4.22 1.57
N ASP A 34 5.74 -3.38 2.46
CA ASP A 34 6.57 -2.58 3.36
C ASP A 34 5.71 -2.09 4.54
N ASN A 35 6.05 -2.49 5.76
CA ASN A 35 5.37 -2.08 6.99
C ASN A 35 5.35 -0.55 7.19
N ARG A 36 6.32 0.19 6.61
CA ARG A 36 6.30 1.67 6.62
C ARG A 36 5.24 2.22 5.68
N ALA A 37 5.00 1.57 4.54
CA ALA A 37 3.92 1.94 3.63
C ALA A 37 2.55 1.74 4.30
N TRP A 38 2.33 0.59 4.95
CA TRP A 38 1.10 0.33 5.71
C TRP A 38 0.87 1.31 6.86
N LYS A 39 1.93 1.59 7.64
CA LYS A 39 1.86 2.61 8.69
C LYS A 39 1.55 4.01 8.16
N ALA A 40 2.02 4.34 6.96
CA ALA A 40 1.69 5.61 6.32
C ALA A 40 0.21 5.65 5.89
N ASP A 41 -0.34 4.54 5.41
CA ASP A 41 -1.77 4.44 5.06
C ASP A 41 -2.66 4.64 6.29
N ILE A 42 -2.36 3.95 7.41
CA ILE A 42 -3.12 4.09 8.68
C ILE A 42 -3.01 5.51 9.26
N LYS A 43 -1.81 6.10 9.28
CA LYS A 43 -1.56 7.40 9.94
C LYS A 43 -1.87 8.61 9.05
N GLY A 44 -2.17 8.38 7.77
CA GLY A 44 -2.18 9.41 6.76
C GLY A 44 -0.77 9.67 6.24
N TRP A 45 -0.55 9.38 4.97
CA TRP A 45 0.75 9.57 4.34
C TRP A 45 1.10 11.06 4.31
N THR A 46 2.30 11.39 4.79
CA THR A 46 2.87 12.74 4.69
C THR A 46 3.98 12.71 3.65
N HIS A 47 3.93 13.65 2.70
CA HIS A 47 4.92 13.73 1.63
C HIS A 47 6.32 13.92 2.25
N PRO A 48 7.31 13.07 1.92
CA PRO A 48 8.65 13.21 2.46
C PRO A 48 9.29 14.51 1.95
N ILE A 49 9.82 15.29 2.88
CA ILE A 49 10.48 16.57 2.61
C ILE A 49 11.98 16.39 2.87
N VAL A 50 12.81 16.93 2.00
CA VAL A 50 14.25 17.04 2.20
C VAL A 50 14.57 18.48 2.59
N THR A 51 15.39 18.64 3.62
CA THR A 51 15.93 19.93 4.02
C THR A 51 17.41 19.93 3.65
N ALA A 52 17.82 20.90 2.83
CA ALA A 52 19.22 21.11 2.48
C ALA A 52 19.97 21.84 3.61
N ASP A 53 21.31 21.79 3.59
CA ASP A 53 22.17 22.42 4.61
C ASP A 53 21.96 23.95 4.72
N ASP A 54 21.45 24.59 3.67
CA ASP A 54 21.10 26.02 3.64
C ASP A 54 19.70 26.33 4.24
N GLY A 55 19.00 25.31 4.75
CA GLY A 55 17.66 25.43 5.33
C GLY A 55 16.53 25.40 4.30
N THR A 56 16.83 25.27 3.00
CA THR A 56 15.81 25.16 1.96
C THR A 56 15.10 23.81 2.07
N THR A 57 13.76 23.83 2.14
CA THR A 57 12.95 22.60 2.12
C THR A 57 12.40 22.34 0.72
N SER A 58 12.44 21.09 0.27
CA SER A 58 11.93 20.66 -1.04
C SER A 58 11.35 19.26 -0.95
N LEU A 59 10.44 18.90 -1.85
CA LEU A 59 9.91 17.54 -1.91
C LEU A 59 11.06 16.57 -2.17
N LYS A 60 11.09 15.47 -1.41
CA LYS A 60 12.05 14.40 -1.64
C LYS A 60 11.65 13.67 -2.91
N ALA A 61 12.44 13.84 -3.97
CA ALA A 61 12.30 13.13 -5.24
C ALA A 61 12.57 11.62 -5.08
#